data_AF-A0A3N5VG57-F1
#
_entry.id   AF-A0A3N5VG57-F1
#
_cell.length_a   1.000
_cell.length_b   1.000
_cell.length_c   1.000
_cell.angle_alpha   90.00
_cell.angle_beta   90.00
_cell.angle_gamma   90.00
#
_symmetry.space_group_name_H-M   'P 1'
#
loop_
_entity.id
_entity.type
_entity.pdbx_description
1 polymer ?
#
loop_
_entity_poly.entity_id
_entity_poly.type
_entity_poly.pdbx_seq_one_letter_code
_entity_poly.pdbx_strand_id
1 'polypeptide(L)'
;MRSWPRYPVIYEINTWVWLDELSRKYNRSVALSTVPAEEWGLLSSFGFDAIWLMGVWERSPAGIAIANQNKALLEDFRRALSDYRSEDNVGSPYCVRQYVVDEHLGGPEGLAVARRELARRELKL
;
A
#
# COMPACT_ATOMS: atom_id res chain seq x y z
N MET A 1 20.93 3.04 -12.42
CA MET A 1 20.50 2.56 -11.10
C MET A 1 21.68 1.90 -10.42
N ARG A 2 21.93 2.18 -9.14
CA ARG A 2 22.99 1.50 -8.37
C ARG A 2 22.72 -0.01 -8.31
N SER A 3 23.77 -0.82 -8.30
CA SER A 3 23.68 -2.23 -7.92
C SER A 3 23.23 -2.34 -6.46
N TRP A 4 22.58 -3.45 -6.09
CA TRP A 4 22.25 -3.70 -4.69
C TRP A 4 23.53 -3.77 -3.84
N PRO A 5 23.55 -3.18 -2.63
CA PRO A 5 24.64 -3.43 -1.69
C PRO A 5 24.61 -4.89 -1.24
N ARG A 6 25.71 -5.34 -0.61
CA ARG A 6 25.82 -6.71 -0.07
C ARG A 6 24.73 -7.04 0.96
N TYR A 7 24.29 -6.03 1.71
CA TYR A 7 23.29 -6.15 2.77
C TYR A 7 22.22 -5.06 2.56
N PRO A 8 21.21 -5.30 1.72
CA PRO A 8 20.20 -4.29 1.42
C PRO A 8 19.22 -4.13 2.58
N VAL A 9 18.77 -2.90 2.80
CA VAL A 9 17.69 -2.55 3.72
C VAL A 9 16.45 -2.21 2.92
N ILE A 10 15.38 -2.98 3.15
CA ILE A 10 14.09 -2.82 2.48
C ILE A 10 13.08 -2.30 3.49
N TYR A 11 12.37 -1.23 3.13
CA TYR A 11 11.27 -0.73 3.93
C TYR A 11 9.94 -1.20 3.35
N GLU A 12 9.26 -2.07 4.08
CA GLU A 12 7.91 -2.52 3.73
C GLU A 12 6.87 -1.50 4.20
N ILE A 13 5.99 -1.10 3.28
CA ILE A 13 4.89 -0.18 3.54
C ILE A 13 3.58 -0.88 3.19
N ASN A 14 2.64 -0.91 4.14
CA ASN A 14 1.25 -1.27 3.80
C ASN A 14 0.65 -0.16 2.94
N THR A 15 0.59 -0.39 1.63
CA THR A 15 0.25 0.65 0.64
C THR A 15 -1.13 1.25 0.85
N TRP A 16 -2.10 0.43 1.28
CA TRP A 16 -3.48 0.89 1.49
C TRP A 16 -3.58 1.85 2.68
N VAL A 17 -3.00 1.44 3.81
CA VAL A 17 -2.95 2.27 5.03
C VAL A 17 -2.20 3.56 4.75
N TRP A 18 -1.03 3.46 4.09
CA TRP A 18 -0.22 4.63 3.77
C TRP A 18 -0.96 5.64 2.88
N LEU A 19 -1.61 5.18 1.80
CA LEU A 19 -2.35 6.09 0.92
C LEU A 19 -3.61 6.67 1.58
N ASP A 20 -4.27 5.94 2.47
CA ASP A 20 -5.39 6.47 3.28
C ASP A 20 -4.90 7.55 4.26
N GLU A 21 -3.80 7.32 4.97
CA GLU A 21 -3.18 8.30 5.87
C GLU A 21 -2.77 9.57 5.12
N LEU A 22 -2.15 9.43 3.94
CA LEU A 22 -1.86 10.57 3.07
C LEU A 22 -3.13 11.27 2.61
N SER A 23 -4.17 10.52 2.26
CA SER A 23 -5.44 11.11 1.82
C SER A 23 -6.06 11.98 2.91
N ARG A 24 -6.02 11.51 4.16
CA ARG A 24 -6.46 12.26 5.35
C ARG A 24 -5.58 13.47 5.60
N LYS A 25 -4.25 13.30 5.59
CA LYS A 25 -3.27 14.38 5.80
C LYS A 25 -3.46 15.53 4.83
N TYR A 26 -3.69 15.22 3.55
CA TYR A 26 -3.82 16.22 2.49
C TYR A 26 -5.27 16.60 2.17
N ASN A 27 -6.25 16.04 2.90
CA ASN A 27 -7.68 16.25 2.71
C ASN A 27 -8.14 16.10 1.25
N ARG A 28 -7.59 15.10 0.54
CA ARG A 28 -7.95 14.74 -0.83
C ARG A 28 -7.62 13.27 -1.07
N SER A 29 -8.27 12.62 -2.03
CA SER A 29 -7.87 11.26 -2.41
C SER A 29 -6.44 11.25 -2.98
N VAL A 30 -5.63 10.33 -2.46
CA VAL A 30 -4.26 10.07 -2.88
C VAL A 30 -4.16 8.63 -3.37
N ALA A 31 -3.69 8.47 -4.61
CA ALA A 31 -3.33 7.20 -5.24
C ALA A 31 -1.82 7.22 -5.54
N LEU A 32 -1.25 6.10 -5.97
CA LEU A 32 0.20 5.99 -6.25
C LEU A 32 0.72 7.08 -7.21
N SER A 33 -0.10 7.50 -8.18
CA SER A 33 0.24 8.56 -9.14
C SER A 33 0.15 9.99 -8.59
N THR A 34 -0.55 10.19 -7.47
CA THR A 34 -0.86 11.52 -6.92
C THR A 34 -0.26 11.76 -5.54
N VAL A 35 0.56 10.83 -5.05
CA VAL A 35 1.40 11.01 -3.85
C VAL A 35 2.28 12.26 -4.05
N PRO A 36 2.20 13.24 -3.12
CA PRO A 36 3.00 14.46 -3.19
C PRO A 36 4.51 14.20 -3.23
N ALA A 37 5.25 15.09 -3.90
CA ALA A 37 6.69 14.92 -4.13
C ALA A 37 7.50 14.89 -2.82
N GLU A 38 7.03 15.59 -1.79
CA GLU A 38 7.63 15.66 -0.47
C GLU A 38 7.54 14.33 0.29
N GLU A 39 6.49 13.52 0.10
CA GLU A 39 6.34 12.21 0.75
C GLU A 39 7.37 11.21 0.20
N TRP A 40 7.56 11.22 -1.12
CA TRP A 40 8.65 10.45 -1.73
C TRP A 40 10.03 10.93 -1.26
N GLY A 41 10.20 12.25 -1.08
CA GLY A 41 11.42 12.85 -0.55
C GLY A 41 11.71 12.39 0.87
N LEU A 42 10.69 12.36 1.74
CA LEU A 42 10.79 11.84 3.10
C LEU A 42 11.22 10.38 3.10
N LEU A 43 10.60 9.52 2.29
CA LEU A 43 11.00 8.11 2.16
C LEU A 43 12.48 7.95 1.79
N SER A 44 12.98 8.78 0.87
CA SER A 44 14.39 8.75 0.47
C SER A 44 15.36 9.26 1.54
N SER A 45 14.89 10.10 2.47
CA SER A 45 15.73 10.66 3.55
C SER A 45 16.13 9.63 4.61
N PHE A 46 15.40 8.52 4.70
CA PHE A 46 15.68 7.46 5.69
C PHE A 46 16.85 6.55 5.31
N GLY A 47 17.36 6.62 4.08
CA GLY A 47 18.54 5.85 3.66
C GLY A 47 18.28 4.36 3.39
N PHE A 48 17.05 3.98 3.05
CA PHE A 48 16.72 2.63 2.57
C PHE A 48 17.25 2.38 1.15
N ASP A 49 17.45 1.11 0.79
CA ASP A 49 17.83 0.73 -0.58
C ASP A 49 16.60 0.52 -1.47
N ALA A 50 15.47 0.13 -0.87
CA ALA A 50 14.24 -0.13 -1.58
C ALA A 50 13.00 0.06 -0.70
N ILE A 51 11.90 0.35 -1.39
CA ILE A 51 10.56 0.36 -0.83
C ILE A 51 9.83 -0.88 -1.33
N TRP A 52 9.23 -1.64 -0.43
CA TRP A 52 8.27 -2.68 -0.79
C TRP A 52 6.87 -2.14 -0.53
N LEU A 53 6.16 -1.82 -1.62
CA LEU A 53 4.74 -1.48 -1.58
C LEU A 53 3.92 -2.77 -1.41
N MET A 54 3.64 -3.14 -0.17
CA MET A 54 2.89 -4.34 0.17
C MET A 54 1.40 -4.14 -0.13
N GLY A 55 0.76 -5.18 -0.66
CA GLY A 55 -0.69 -5.20 -0.94
C GLY A 55 -1.13 -4.40 -2.15
N VAL A 56 -0.27 -4.21 -3.17
CA VAL A 56 -0.62 -3.47 -4.40
C VAL A 56 -1.53 -4.23 -5.36
N TRP A 57 -1.54 -5.57 -5.31
CA TRP A 57 -2.34 -6.38 -6.22
C TRP A 57 -3.82 -6.35 -5.86
N GLU A 58 -4.66 -6.54 -6.88
CA GLU A 58 -6.11 -6.63 -6.73
C GLU A 58 -6.48 -7.80 -5.81
N ARG A 59 -7.25 -7.50 -4.76
CA ARG A 59 -7.70 -8.48 -3.76
C ARG A 59 -8.97 -9.18 -4.21
N SER A 60 -9.18 -10.39 -3.71
CA SER A 60 -10.37 -11.19 -3.99
C SER A 60 -11.62 -10.64 -3.28
N PRO A 61 -12.67 -10.21 -4.02
CA PRO A 61 -13.94 -9.84 -3.40
C PRO A 61 -14.59 -11.01 -2.64
N ALA A 62 -14.40 -12.25 -3.12
CA ALA A 62 -14.87 -13.44 -2.42
C ALA A 62 -14.12 -13.65 -1.10
N GLY A 63 -12.81 -13.38 -1.07
CA GLY A 63 -12.01 -13.45 0.16
C GLY A 63 -12.48 -12.44 1.20
N ILE A 64 -12.78 -11.20 0.78
CA ILE A 64 -13.35 -10.16 1.64
C ILE A 64 -14.72 -10.61 2.17
N ALA A 65 -15.60 -11.14 1.30
CA ALA A 65 -16.93 -11.61 1.70
C ALA A 65 -16.86 -12.75 2.73
N ILE A 66 -15.95 -13.72 2.55
CA ILE A 66 -15.71 -14.81 3.52
C ILE A 66 -15.21 -14.24 4.85
N ALA A 67 -14.24 -13.32 4.82
CA ALA A 67 -13.71 -12.69 6.03
C ALA A 67 -14.80 -11.93 6.80
N ASN A 68 -15.67 -11.20 6.10
CA ASN A 68 -16.78 -10.45 6.68
C ASN A 68 -17.93 -11.34 7.20
N GLN A 69 -17.91 -12.64 6.94
CA GLN A 69 -18.85 -13.62 7.52
C GLN A 69 -18.23 -14.42 8.68
N ASN A 70 -16.92 -14.30 8.91
CA ASN A 70 -16.22 -15.02 9.96
C ASN A 70 -16.34 -14.28 11.30
N LYS A 71 -17.09 -14.86 12.24
CA LYS A 71 -17.34 -14.26 13.56
C LYS A 71 -16.07 -13.95 14.35
N ALA A 72 -15.09 -14.85 14.34
CA ALA A 72 -13.83 -14.65 15.06
C ALA A 72 -13.02 -13.49 14.48
N LEU A 73 -12.96 -13.37 13.14
CA LEU A 73 -12.31 -12.22 12.50
C LEU A 73 -13.05 -10.91 12.82
N LEU A 74 -14.38 -10.91 12.79
CA LEU A 74 -15.15 -9.72 13.16
C LEU A 74 -14.96 -9.30 14.63
N GLU A 75 -14.78 -10.25 15.53
CA GLU A 75 -14.44 -9.98 16.94
C GLU A 75 -13.04 -9.36 17.06
N ASP A 76 -12.07 -9.90 16.33
CA ASP A 76 -10.70 -9.35 16.27
C ASP A 76 -10.68 -7.94 15.67
N PHE A 77 -11.43 -7.69 14.60
CA PHE A 77 -11.52 -6.37 13.97
C PHE A 77 -12.14 -5.34 14.90
N ARG A 78 -13.25 -5.66 15.59
CA ARG A 78 -13.87 -4.75 16.57
C ARG A 78 -13.00 -4.51 17.80
N ARG A 79 -12.14 -5.47 18.16
CA ARG A 79 -11.16 -5.30 19.23
C ARG A 79 -10.03 -4.36 18.82
N ALA A 80 -9.59 -4.42 17.56
CA ALA A 80 -8.54 -3.55 17.03
C ALA A 80 -9.05 -2.13 16.69
N LEU A 81 -10.28 -2.03 16.19
CA LEU A 81 -10.94 -0.80 15.77
C LEU A 81 -12.37 -0.79 16.34
N SER A 82 -12.59 -0.04 17.41
CA SER A 82 -13.87 -0.09 18.15
C SER A 82 -15.07 0.40 17.35
N ASP A 83 -14.84 1.27 16.37
CA ASP A 83 -15.83 1.80 15.42
C ASP A 83 -15.80 1.08 14.07
N TYR A 84 -15.23 -0.14 14.02
CA TYR A 84 -15.10 -0.94 12.81
C TYR A 84 -16.40 -1.06 12.01
N ARG A 85 -16.28 -0.84 10.70
CA ARG A 85 -17.29 -1.06 9.68
C ARG A 85 -16.81 -2.11 8.69
N SER A 86 -17.73 -2.81 8.03
CA SER A 86 -17.38 -3.82 7.01
C SER A 86 -16.53 -3.26 5.87
N GLU A 87 -16.70 -1.97 5.57
CA GLU A 87 -15.95 -1.25 4.55
C GLU A 87 -14.46 -1.07 4.91
N ASP A 88 -14.09 -1.12 6.19
CA ASP A 88 -12.70 -0.99 6.64
C ASP A 88 -11.88 -2.26 6.35
N ASN A 89 -12.55 -3.41 6.18
CA ASN A 89 -11.91 -4.64 5.78
C ASN A 89 -11.76 -4.72 4.25
N VAL A 90 -10.68 -4.15 3.76
CA VAL A 90 -10.28 -4.23 2.34
C VAL A 90 -9.71 -5.61 1.95
N GLY A 91 -9.61 -6.55 2.89
CA GLY A 91 -9.12 -7.90 2.66
C GLY A 91 -7.61 -8.07 2.84
N SER A 92 -7.19 -9.33 2.98
CA SER A 92 -5.78 -9.68 3.13
C SER A 92 -4.98 -9.29 1.89
N PRO A 93 -3.81 -8.63 2.04
CA PRO A 93 -2.92 -8.31 0.92
C PRO A 93 -2.40 -9.56 0.18
N TYR A 94 -2.54 -10.74 0.78
CA TYR A 94 -2.14 -12.02 0.21
C TYR A 94 -3.31 -12.84 -0.37
N CYS A 95 -4.55 -12.35 -0.25
CA CYS A 95 -5.71 -12.94 -0.92
C CYS A 95 -5.87 -12.33 -2.33
N VAL A 96 -4.85 -12.51 -3.16
CA VAL A 96 -4.75 -11.91 -4.49
C VAL A 96 -5.74 -12.58 -5.44
N ARG A 97 -6.55 -11.79 -6.16
CA ARG A 97 -7.40 -12.26 -7.26
C ARG A 97 -6.61 -12.38 -8.55
N GLN A 98 -5.86 -11.34 -8.88
CA GLN A 98 -5.03 -11.26 -10.08
C GLN A 98 -3.83 -10.34 -9.85
N TYR A 99 -2.72 -10.59 -10.56
CA TYR A 99 -1.49 -9.80 -10.49
C TYR A 99 -1.58 -8.53 -11.35
N VAL A 100 -2.66 -7.77 -11.14
CA VAL A 100 -2.86 -6.42 -11.66
C VAL A 100 -2.96 -5.51 -10.45
N VAL A 101 -2.35 -4.32 -10.55
CA VAL A 101 -2.42 -3.34 -9.46
C VAL A 101 -3.87 -2.91 -9.28
N ASP A 102 -4.32 -2.86 -8.03
CA ASP A 102 -5.69 -2.47 -7.72
C ASP A 102 -5.99 -1.05 -8.22
N GLU A 103 -7.12 -0.87 -8.90
CA GLU A 103 -7.55 0.42 -9.45
C GLU A 103 -7.75 1.49 -8.36
N HIS A 104 -8.10 1.09 -7.13
CA HIS A 104 -8.17 2.00 -5.98
C HIS A 104 -6.82 2.67 -5.68
N LEU A 105 -5.71 2.00 -5.99
CA LEU A 105 -4.35 2.52 -5.82
C LEU A 105 -3.84 3.28 -7.04
N GLY A 106 -4.66 3.40 -8.10
CA GLY A 106 -4.31 4.04 -9.38
C GLY A 106 -3.87 3.07 -10.48
N GLY A 107 -4.06 1.76 -10.28
CA GLY A 107 -3.84 0.76 -11.32
C GLY A 107 -2.38 0.66 -11.81
N PRO A 108 -2.16 -0.01 -12.96
CA PRO A 108 -0.81 -0.20 -13.52
C PRO A 108 -0.05 1.11 -13.76
N GLU A 109 -0.74 2.16 -14.20
CA GLU A 109 -0.15 3.47 -14.45
C GLU A 109 0.26 4.17 -13.15
N GLY A 110 -0.54 4.05 -12.08
CA GLY A 110 -0.20 4.53 -10.75
C GLY A 110 1.11 3.93 -10.24
N LEU A 111 1.25 2.61 -10.36
CA LEU A 111 2.49 1.94 -9.97
C LEU A 111 3.68 2.35 -10.85
N ALA A 112 3.47 2.59 -12.15
CA ALA A 112 4.52 3.08 -13.03
C ALA A 112 5.00 4.49 -12.63
N VAL A 113 4.09 5.38 -12.20
CA VAL A 113 4.46 6.69 -11.65
C VAL A 113 5.27 6.53 -10.36
N ALA A 114 4.78 5.74 -9.41
CA ALA A 114 5.49 5.49 -8.14
C ALA A 114 6.91 4.94 -8.37
N ARG A 115 7.06 3.99 -9.29
CA ARG A 115 8.37 3.44 -9.69
C ARG A 115 9.32 4.54 -10.19
N ARG A 116 8.82 5.49 -10.99
CA ARG A 116 9.63 6.62 -11.49
C ARG A 116 10.00 7.59 -10.38
N GLU A 117 9.08 7.89 -9.46
CA GLU A 117 9.34 8.78 -8.31
C GLU A 117 10.42 8.22 -7.40
N LEU A 118 10.37 6.92 -7.10
CA LEU A 118 11.39 6.22 -6.32
C LEU A 118 12.73 6.17 -7.06
N ALA A 119 12.72 5.83 -8.35
CA ALA A 119 13.95 5.76 -9.15
C ALA A 119 14.68 7.11 -9.26
N ARG A 120 13.96 8.24 -9.36
CA ARG A 120 14.54 9.59 -9.34
C ARG A 120 15.26 9.91 -8.02
N ARG A 121 14.92 9.21 -6.95
CA ARG A 121 15.50 9.36 -5.60
C ARG A 121 16.44 8.21 -5.24
N GLU A 122 16.92 7.49 -6.25
CA GLU A 122 17.80 6.31 -6.12
C GLU A 122 17.21 5.13 -5.31
N LEU A 123 15.92 5.14 -4.99
CA LEU A 123 15.22 4.04 -4.33
C LEU A 123 14.74 2.99 -5.34
N LYS A 124 14.88 1.71 -5.01
CA LYS A 124 14.29 0.61 -5.78
C LYS A 124 12.86 0.31 -5.33
N LEU A 125 12.09 -0.29 -6.23
CA LEU A 125 10.73 -0.78 -6.03
C LEU A 125 10.58 -2.20 -6.59
#